data_AF-A0A846ART5-F1
#
_entry.id   AF-A0A846ART5-F1
#
_cell.length_a   1.000
_cell.length_b   1.000
_cell.length_c   1.000
_cell.angle_alpha   90.00
_cell.angle_beta   90.00
_cell.angle_gamma   90.00
#
_symmetry.space_group_name_H-M   'P 1'
#
loop_
_entity.id
_entity.type
_entity.pdbx_description
1 polymer ?
#
loop_
_entity_poly.entity_id
_entity_poly.type
_entity_poly.pdbx_seq_one_letter_code
_entity_poly.pdbx_strand_id
1 'polypeptide(L)'
;MLKNLLIAAAGVTIATLTAPVQAATIFWSDWTSGNVIDGGFQAEGTITTNSSTVDVTYTNPQGIAFFQDGVGPEINYWQQMGGGLDPATSAYTSDLVDNIPTGTDMIALFRAGNQTLTFSETIANPVFSYVSLNGNGYAFDQDFEILSVGGAYGNACGYWGT
;
A
#
# COMPACT_ATOMS: atom_id res chain seq x y z
N MET A 1 -33.38 -66.25 -10.74
CA MET A 1 -34.03 -65.04 -11.29
C MET A 1 -33.31 -63.82 -10.75
N LEU A 2 -32.75 -63.01 -11.65
CA LEU A 2 -32.14 -61.70 -11.39
C LEU A 2 -33.19 -60.75 -10.78
N LYS A 3 -32.80 -59.88 -9.84
CA LYS A 3 -33.44 -58.55 -9.65
C LYS A 3 -32.57 -57.58 -8.82
N ASN A 4 -31.97 -56.67 -9.58
CA ASN A 4 -31.75 -55.24 -9.37
C ASN A 4 -30.87 -54.76 -8.20
N LEU A 5 -29.65 -54.38 -8.57
CA LEU A 5 -28.74 -53.53 -7.81
C LEU A 5 -29.20 -52.06 -7.93
N LEU A 6 -29.62 -51.45 -6.83
CA LEU A 6 -29.86 -50.00 -6.77
C LEU A 6 -28.52 -49.30 -6.51
N ILE A 7 -28.00 -48.60 -7.52
CA ILE A 7 -26.85 -47.69 -7.35
C ILE A 7 -27.40 -46.35 -6.86
N ALA A 8 -27.17 -46.03 -5.59
CA ALA A 8 -27.42 -44.69 -5.05
C ALA A 8 -26.27 -43.77 -5.46
N ALA A 9 -26.53 -42.85 -6.40
CA ALA A 9 -25.60 -41.77 -6.71
C ALA A 9 -25.69 -40.71 -5.60
N ALA A 10 -24.69 -40.69 -4.71
CA ALA A 10 -24.54 -39.60 -3.75
C ALA A 10 -23.99 -38.37 -4.49
N GLY A 11 -24.86 -37.39 -4.74
CA GLY A 11 -24.44 -36.08 -5.26
C GLY A 11 -23.65 -35.33 -4.19
N VAL A 12 -22.35 -35.12 -4.42
CA VAL A 12 -21.53 -34.25 -3.58
C VAL A 12 -21.89 -32.81 -3.91
N THR A 13 -22.59 -32.14 -3.01
CA THR A 13 -22.82 -30.69 -3.09
C THR A 13 -21.57 -29.99 -2.54
N ILE A 14 -20.77 -29.39 -3.41
CA ILE A 14 -19.67 -28.52 -2.99
C ILE A 14 -20.30 -27.22 -2.51
N ALA A 15 -20.37 -27.03 -1.19
CA ALA A 15 -20.72 -25.74 -0.60
C ALA A 15 -19.53 -24.80 -0.78
N THR A 16 -19.64 -23.84 -1.69
CA THR A 16 -18.69 -22.73 -1.80
C THR A 16 -18.90 -21.80 -0.60
N LEU A 17 -18.00 -21.87 0.38
CA LEU A 17 -17.92 -20.91 1.47
C LEU A 17 -17.43 -19.58 0.89
N THR A 18 -18.33 -18.65 0.61
CA THR A 18 -17.96 -17.27 0.32
C THR A 18 -17.70 -16.56 1.65
N ALA A 19 -16.43 -16.41 2.02
CA ALA A 19 -16.08 -15.51 3.11
C ALA A 19 -16.40 -14.07 2.65
N PRO A 20 -16.98 -13.20 3.50
CA PRO A 20 -17.05 -11.78 3.19
C PRO A 20 -15.61 -11.27 3.06
N VAL A 21 -15.28 -10.67 1.92
CA VAL A 21 -14.04 -9.90 1.80
C VAL A 21 -14.29 -8.61 2.59
N GLN A 22 -13.61 -8.48 3.71
CA GLN A 22 -13.56 -7.21 4.43
C GLN A 22 -12.25 -6.56 4.00
N ALA A 23 -12.32 -5.27 3.62
CA ALA A 23 -11.13 -4.48 3.39
C ALA A 23 -10.24 -4.51 4.65
N ALA A 24 -8.94 -4.49 4.43
CA ALA A 24 -7.95 -4.52 5.49
C ALA A 24 -7.53 -3.10 5.85
N THR A 25 -7.36 -2.84 7.14
CA THR A 25 -6.64 -1.64 7.61
C THR A 25 -5.15 -1.84 7.35
N ILE A 26 -4.55 -0.92 6.59
CA ILE A 26 -3.12 -0.87 6.35
C ILE A 26 -2.47 -0.01 7.43
N PHE A 27 -1.47 -0.57 8.10
CA PHE A 27 -0.61 0.16 9.01
C PHE A 27 0.51 0.80 8.20
N TRP A 28 0.35 2.08 7.89
CA TRP A 28 1.31 2.85 7.10
C TRP A 28 2.55 3.16 7.92
N SER A 29 3.71 3.20 7.25
CA SER A 29 4.93 3.71 7.86
C SER A 29 4.76 5.18 8.20
N ASP A 30 5.18 5.55 9.41
CA ASP A 30 5.35 6.92 9.87
C ASP A 30 6.85 7.26 9.76
N TRP A 31 7.23 8.07 8.77
CA TRP A 31 8.61 8.49 8.58
C TRP A 31 8.97 9.62 9.53
N THR A 32 9.98 9.41 10.37
CA THR A 32 10.31 10.33 11.46
C THR A 32 11.64 11.03 11.28
N SER A 33 12.53 10.51 10.44
CA SER A 33 13.79 11.18 10.11
C SER A 33 14.31 10.82 8.73
N GLY A 34 15.06 11.75 8.14
CA GLY A 34 15.63 11.61 6.80
C GLY A 34 16.93 12.39 6.70
N ASN A 35 18.01 11.72 6.29
CA ASN A 35 19.35 12.30 6.23
C ASN A 35 20.04 11.95 4.91
N VAL A 36 20.79 12.92 4.37
CA VAL A 36 21.78 12.63 3.34
C VAL A 36 22.96 11.96 4.02
N ILE A 37 23.36 10.79 3.51
CA ILE A 37 24.46 9.98 4.02
C ILE A 37 25.54 9.82 2.95
N ASP A 38 26.73 9.37 3.34
CA ASP A 38 27.73 8.97 2.36
C ASP A 38 27.17 7.82 1.51
N GLY A 39 27.11 8.03 0.20
CA GLY A 39 26.52 7.08 -0.73
C GLY A 39 25.01 7.21 -0.97
N GLY A 40 24.30 8.23 -0.46
CA GLY A 40 22.90 8.50 -0.86
C GLY A 40 22.03 9.18 0.20
N PHE A 41 20.81 8.67 0.35
CA PHE A 41 19.85 9.11 1.36
C PHE A 41 19.37 7.93 2.21
N GLN A 42 19.14 8.17 3.49
CA GLN A 42 18.52 7.23 4.42
C GLN A 42 17.36 7.91 5.15
N ALA A 43 16.24 7.21 5.26
CA ALA A 43 15.13 7.59 6.14
C ALA A 43 14.83 6.48 7.14
N GLU A 44 14.41 6.89 8.32
CA GLU A 44 13.95 6.01 9.39
C GLU A 44 12.49 6.32 9.69
N GLY A 45 11.72 5.26 9.90
CA GLY A 45 10.30 5.34 10.23
C GLY A 45 9.87 4.15 11.07
N THR A 46 8.59 4.13 11.42
CA THR A 46 7.99 3.02 12.17
C THR A 46 6.64 2.65 11.59
N ILE A 47 6.32 1.35 11.59
CA ILE A 47 4.95 0.87 11.38
C ILE A 47 4.42 0.47 12.76
N THR A 48 3.39 1.14 13.23
CA THR A 48 2.75 0.81 14.51
C THR A 48 1.45 0.06 14.25
N THR A 49 1.44 -1.22 14.60
CA THR A 49 0.24 -2.07 14.60
C THR A 49 -0.46 -2.02 15.96
N ASN A 50 -1.58 -2.73 16.09
CA ASN A 50 -2.27 -2.86 17.37
C ASN A 50 -1.45 -3.60 18.45
N SER A 51 -0.41 -4.35 18.07
CA SER A 51 0.32 -5.25 18.95
C SER A 51 1.85 -5.11 18.92
N SER A 52 2.40 -4.41 17.93
CA SER A 52 3.84 -4.27 17.72
C SER A 52 4.18 -2.96 17.03
N THR A 53 5.43 -2.55 17.19
CA THR A 53 6.05 -1.48 16.41
C THR A 53 7.20 -2.09 15.63
N VAL A 54 7.25 -1.82 14.33
CA VAL A 54 8.29 -2.27 13.40
C VAL A 54 9.10 -1.08 12.94
N ASP A 55 10.38 -1.06 13.26
CA ASP A 55 11.30 -0.09 12.69
C ASP A 55 11.48 -0.36 11.18
N VAL A 56 11.45 0.71 10.40
CA VAL A 56 11.62 0.71 8.94
C VAL A 56 12.76 1.63 8.57
N THR A 57 13.77 1.07 7.90
CA THR A 57 14.87 1.85 7.33
C THR A 57 14.76 1.82 5.81
N TYR A 58 14.66 3.00 5.21
CA TYR A 58 14.76 3.18 3.76
C TYR A 58 16.14 3.69 3.38
N THR A 59 16.74 3.13 2.33
CA THR A 59 17.98 3.62 1.74
C THR A 59 17.85 3.76 0.23
N ASN A 60 18.35 4.88 -0.29
CA ASN A 60 18.39 5.15 -1.73
C ASN A 60 19.74 5.75 -2.12
N PRO A 61 20.60 4.96 -2.81
CA PRO A 61 21.89 5.44 -3.26
C PRO A 61 21.85 6.58 -4.29
N GLN A 62 20.71 6.75 -4.97
CA GLN A 62 20.50 7.78 -5.98
C GLN A 62 19.95 9.09 -5.39
N GLY A 63 19.68 9.12 -4.09
CA GLY A 63 19.05 10.23 -3.40
C GLY A 63 17.56 10.35 -3.69
N ILE A 64 16.97 11.42 -3.18
CA ILE A 64 15.53 11.71 -3.24
C ILE A 64 15.30 13.16 -3.70
N ALA A 65 14.09 13.47 -4.15
CA ALA A 65 13.69 14.83 -4.49
C ALA A 65 13.41 15.66 -3.22
N PHE A 66 12.61 15.12 -2.31
CA PHE A 66 12.32 15.73 -1.01
C PHE A 66 11.83 14.68 -0.01
N PHE A 67 11.89 15.05 1.27
CA PHE A 67 11.40 14.26 2.40
C PHE A 67 10.42 15.12 3.19
N GLN A 68 9.33 14.49 3.64
CA GLN A 68 8.37 15.03 4.61
C GLN A 68 8.37 14.08 5.80
N ASP A 69 8.48 14.63 7.01
CA ASP A 69 8.55 13.87 8.27
C ASP A 69 7.24 13.92 9.07
N GLY A 70 6.19 14.51 8.49
CA GLY A 70 4.89 14.61 9.13
C GLY A 70 4.80 15.76 10.15
N VAL A 71 5.85 16.56 10.34
CA VAL A 71 5.91 17.58 11.39
C VAL A 71 5.81 19.00 10.81
N GLY A 72 4.86 19.77 11.32
CA GLY A 72 4.70 21.19 10.97
C GLY A 72 3.76 21.42 9.77
N PRO A 73 3.81 22.59 9.12
CA PRO A 73 2.92 22.94 8.03
C PRO A 73 3.38 22.31 6.71
N GLU A 74 3.11 21.01 6.58
CA GLU A 74 3.40 20.22 5.38
C GLU A 74 2.19 20.11 4.44
N ILE A 75 2.44 19.88 3.16
CA ILE A 75 1.38 19.59 2.20
C ILE A 75 1.02 18.11 2.34
N ASN A 76 -0.26 17.83 2.58
CA ASN A 76 -0.77 16.47 2.51
C ASN A 76 -0.99 16.10 1.04
N TYR A 77 -0.12 15.26 0.47
CA TYR A 77 -0.29 14.75 -0.89
C TYR A 77 -1.18 13.49 -0.97
N TRP A 78 -1.55 12.90 0.16
CA TRP A 78 -2.49 11.76 0.22
C TRP A 78 -3.96 12.18 0.03
N GLN A 79 -4.24 13.48 -0.05
CA GLN A 79 -5.57 13.99 -0.37
C GLN A 79 -5.93 13.83 -1.85
N GLN A 80 -7.23 13.86 -2.13
CA GLN A 80 -7.76 13.85 -3.50
C GLN A 80 -7.60 15.21 -4.21
N MET A 81 -7.68 15.21 -5.55
CA MET A 81 -7.69 16.43 -6.35
C MET A 81 -8.86 17.33 -5.94
N GLY A 82 -8.59 18.61 -5.67
CA GLY A 82 -9.59 19.55 -5.13
C GLY A 82 -9.63 19.60 -3.60
N GLY A 83 -8.84 18.75 -2.92
CA GLY A 83 -8.63 18.75 -1.48
C GLY A 83 -9.59 17.83 -0.71
N GLY A 84 -9.17 17.48 0.50
CA GLY A 84 -9.93 16.63 1.41
C GLY A 84 -9.45 15.18 1.46
N LEU A 85 -9.79 14.52 2.56
CA LEU A 85 -9.49 13.11 2.83
C LEU A 85 -10.82 12.40 3.08
N ASP A 86 -11.41 11.84 2.02
CA ASP A 86 -12.63 11.04 2.11
C ASP A 86 -12.32 9.56 1.79
N PRO A 87 -12.27 8.67 2.79
CA PRO A 87 -12.04 7.24 2.56
C PRO A 87 -13.08 6.57 1.66
N ALA A 88 -14.28 7.13 1.50
CA ALA A 88 -15.28 6.54 0.60
C ALA A 88 -14.97 6.76 -0.89
N THR A 89 -14.10 7.73 -1.20
CA THR A 89 -13.76 8.12 -2.57
C THR A 89 -12.26 8.27 -2.79
N SER A 90 -11.42 7.83 -1.85
CA SER A 90 -9.98 8.08 -1.93
C SER A 90 -9.31 7.21 -2.98
N ALA A 91 -8.27 7.74 -3.62
CA ALA A 91 -7.41 6.99 -4.54
C ALA A 91 -6.66 5.83 -3.85
N TYR A 92 -6.65 5.80 -2.52
CA TYR A 92 -5.89 4.84 -1.71
C TYR A 92 -6.77 3.80 -1.00
N THR A 93 -8.08 3.80 -1.25
CA THR A 93 -9.06 2.90 -0.64
C THR A 93 -9.81 2.09 -1.68
N SER A 94 -10.26 0.90 -1.31
CA SER A 94 -11.03 0.00 -2.17
C SER A 94 -11.76 -1.06 -1.34
N ASP A 95 -12.41 -2.02 -1.99
CA ASP A 95 -12.98 -3.20 -1.32
C ASP A 95 -11.93 -4.05 -0.57
N LEU A 96 -10.64 -3.81 -0.79
CA LEU A 96 -9.53 -4.49 -0.12
C LEU A 96 -8.76 -3.60 0.87
N VAL A 97 -8.90 -2.28 0.81
CA VAL A 97 -8.12 -1.31 1.61
C VAL A 97 -9.04 -0.28 2.26
N ASP A 98 -9.07 -0.28 3.60
CA ASP A 98 -10.05 0.48 4.39
C ASP A 98 -9.63 1.94 4.67
N ASN A 99 -8.34 2.27 4.55
CA ASN A 99 -7.82 3.54 5.04
C ASN A 99 -6.79 4.19 4.12
N ILE A 100 -6.84 5.52 4.11
CA ILE A 100 -5.86 6.39 3.45
C ILE A 100 -4.54 6.35 4.25
N PRO A 101 -3.37 6.48 3.59
CA PRO A 101 -2.13 6.86 4.26
C PRO A 101 -2.35 8.00 5.26
N THR A 102 -1.85 7.81 6.47
CA THR A 102 -1.96 8.79 7.56
C THR A 102 -0.84 9.81 7.49
N GLY A 103 -0.99 10.94 8.17
CA GLY A 103 0.06 11.97 8.22
C GLY A 103 0.25 12.72 6.91
N THR A 104 1.40 13.38 6.81
CA THR A 104 1.88 14.08 5.60
C THR A 104 3.26 13.60 5.19
N ASP A 105 3.83 12.67 5.95
CA ASP A 105 5.15 12.13 5.74
C ASP A 105 5.21 11.34 4.43
N MET A 106 6.33 11.47 3.73
CA MET A 106 6.62 10.73 2.50
C MET A 106 8.06 10.93 2.04
N ILE A 107 8.47 10.04 1.15
CA ILE A 107 9.76 10.08 0.46
C ILE A 107 9.49 10.28 -1.03
N ALA A 108 9.84 11.44 -1.57
CA ALA A 108 9.68 11.72 -2.99
C ALA A 108 10.88 11.20 -3.80
N LEU A 109 10.63 10.23 -4.67
CA LEU A 109 11.66 9.60 -5.51
C LEU A 109 11.98 10.48 -6.72
N PHE A 110 13.18 10.32 -7.30
CA PHE A 110 13.59 11.13 -8.45
C PHE A 110 14.42 10.40 -9.51
N ARG A 111 15.39 9.57 -9.11
CA ARG A 111 16.23 8.80 -10.05
C ARG A 111 15.86 7.33 -10.01
N ALA A 112 15.93 6.67 -11.17
CA ALA A 112 15.85 5.23 -11.27
C ALA A 112 17.08 4.57 -10.61
N GLY A 113 16.88 3.41 -10.01
CA GLY A 113 17.92 2.64 -9.34
C GLY A 113 17.34 1.78 -8.23
N ASN A 114 18.18 0.89 -7.69
CA ASN A 114 17.77 0.03 -6.59
C ASN A 114 17.63 0.83 -5.30
N GLN A 115 16.57 0.54 -4.57
CA GLN A 115 16.21 1.16 -3.30
C GLN A 115 15.88 0.02 -2.33
N THR A 116 16.18 0.20 -1.06
CA THR A 116 16.03 -0.87 -0.07
C THR A 116 15.18 -0.39 1.09
N LEU A 117 14.17 -1.18 1.44
CA LEU A 117 13.49 -1.11 2.72
C LEU A 117 13.94 -2.28 3.58
N THR A 118 14.35 -1.97 4.80
CA THR A 118 14.71 -2.96 5.83
C THR A 118 13.73 -2.82 6.97
N PHE A 119 13.21 -3.96 7.43
CA PHE A 119 12.27 -4.03 8.53
C PHE A 119 12.95 -4.76 9.70
N SER A 120 12.70 -4.31 10.93
CA SER A 120 13.18 -4.97 12.14
C SER A 120 12.56 -6.35 12.38
N GLU A 121 11.45 -6.66 11.71
CA GLU A 121 10.82 -7.99 11.68
C GLU A 121 10.40 -8.39 10.26
N THR A 122 10.04 -9.65 10.06
CA THR A 122 9.55 -10.14 8.77
C THR A 122 8.16 -9.57 8.49
N ILE A 123 8.03 -8.88 7.34
CA ILE A 123 6.75 -8.37 6.84
C ILE A 123 6.24 -9.28 5.71
N ALA A 124 4.99 -9.71 5.82
CA ALA A 124 4.29 -10.43 4.75
C ALA A 124 3.37 -9.47 3.99
N ASN A 125 3.27 -9.64 2.67
CA ASN A 125 2.39 -8.88 1.77
C ASN A 125 2.48 -7.35 1.97
N PRO A 126 3.66 -6.74 1.80
CA PRO A 126 3.81 -5.30 1.94
C PRO A 126 2.95 -4.56 0.92
N VAL A 127 2.33 -3.46 1.35
CA VAL A 127 1.55 -2.56 0.50
C VAL A 127 2.31 -1.25 0.29
N PHE A 128 2.36 -0.81 -0.95
CA PHE A 128 3.00 0.45 -1.34
C PHE A 128 1.96 1.41 -1.90
N SER A 129 1.94 2.65 -1.41
CA SER A 129 1.11 3.72 -1.93
C SER A 129 1.99 4.77 -2.62
N TYR A 130 1.45 5.34 -3.70
CA TYR A 130 2.15 6.35 -4.48
C TYR A 130 1.19 7.47 -4.89
N VAL A 131 1.63 8.72 -4.70
CA VAL A 131 0.88 9.92 -5.09
C VAL A 131 1.02 10.21 -6.58
N SER A 132 2.22 10.02 -7.14
CA SER A 132 2.50 10.35 -8.53
C SER A 132 3.72 9.60 -9.04
N LEU A 133 3.64 9.17 -10.30
CA LEU A 133 4.77 8.65 -11.06
C LEU A 133 5.54 9.73 -11.81
N ASN A 134 4.91 10.88 -12.06
CA ASN A 134 5.46 11.94 -12.92
C ASN A 134 6.05 11.41 -14.25
N GLY A 135 5.33 10.48 -14.90
CA GLY A 135 5.75 9.84 -16.14
C GLY A 135 6.80 8.73 -16.00
N ASN A 136 7.23 8.39 -14.77
CA ASN A 136 8.06 7.22 -14.50
C ASN A 136 7.21 5.95 -14.37
N GLY A 137 7.85 4.82 -14.10
CA GLY A 137 7.20 3.58 -13.69
C GLY A 137 7.90 2.94 -12.50
N TYR A 138 7.30 1.89 -11.96
CA TYR A 138 7.91 1.02 -10.96
C TYR A 138 8.16 -0.35 -11.58
N ALA A 139 9.21 -1.01 -11.12
CA ALA A 139 9.42 -2.42 -11.37
C ALA A 139 9.67 -3.08 -10.02
N PHE A 140 8.90 -4.11 -9.72
CA PHE A 140 9.15 -5.02 -8.64
C PHE A 140 9.74 -6.30 -9.22
N ASP A 141 10.61 -6.96 -8.48
CA ASP A 141 11.18 -8.26 -8.84
C ASP A 141 10.23 -9.43 -8.51
N GLN A 142 9.02 -9.11 -8.03
CA GLN A 142 7.92 -10.02 -7.75
C GLN A 142 6.64 -9.48 -8.40
N ASP A 143 5.66 -10.38 -8.58
CA ASP A 143 4.32 -9.97 -9.00
C ASP A 143 3.66 -9.10 -7.92
N PHE A 144 2.85 -8.14 -8.35
CA PHE A 144 2.09 -7.26 -7.48
C PHE A 144 0.66 -7.11 -7.98
N GLU A 145 -0.25 -6.80 -7.05
CA GLU A 145 -1.63 -6.46 -7.36
C GLU A 145 -1.84 -4.96 -7.16
N ILE A 146 -2.62 -4.36 -8.06
CA ILE A 146 -3.07 -2.98 -7.90
C ILE A 146 -4.33 -3.02 -7.05
N LEU A 147 -4.22 -2.60 -5.79
CA LEU A 147 -5.33 -2.63 -4.84
C LEU A 147 -6.31 -1.46 -5.00
N SER A 148 -5.83 -0.31 -5.49
CA SER A 148 -6.63 0.90 -5.70
C SER A 148 -5.94 1.83 -6.70
N VAL A 149 -6.74 2.63 -7.42
CA VAL A 149 -6.28 3.66 -8.37
C VAL A 149 -7.19 4.88 -8.29
N GLY A 150 -6.62 6.08 -8.41
CA GLY A 150 -7.40 7.33 -8.51
C GLY A 150 -8.16 7.45 -9.83
N GLY A 151 -9.36 8.01 -9.81
CA GLY A 151 -10.20 8.22 -10.99
C GLY A 151 -10.81 6.96 -11.61
N ALA A 152 -10.68 5.81 -10.94
CA ALA A 152 -11.24 4.53 -11.37
C ALA A 152 -12.13 3.94 -10.25
N TYR A 153 -13.07 3.07 -10.63
CA TYR A 153 -13.88 2.28 -9.68
C TYR A 153 -14.63 3.09 -8.61
N GLY A 154 -14.98 4.35 -8.90
CA GLY A 154 -15.66 5.24 -7.95
C GLY A 154 -14.73 6.12 -7.11
N ASN A 155 -13.42 5.92 -7.22
CA ASN A 155 -12.42 6.76 -6.56
C ASN A 155 -12.24 8.09 -7.30
N ALA A 156 -12.07 9.16 -6.54
CA ALA A 156 -11.64 10.47 -7.01
C ALA A 156 -10.19 10.39 -7.53
N CYS A 157 -9.77 11.40 -8.30
CA CYS A 157 -8.38 11.55 -8.70
C CYS A 157 -7.50 11.78 -7.47
N GLY A 158 -6.26 11.28 -7.51
CA GLY A 158 -5.24 11.63 -6.51
C GLY A 158 -4.81 13.09 -6.65
N TYR A 159 -3.93 13.56 -5.75
CA TYR A 159 -3.49 14.96 -5.71
C TYR A 159 -3.06 15.54 -7.07
N TRP A 160 -2.35 14.75 -7.89
CA TRP A 160 -1.81 15.15 -9.19
C TRP A 160 -2.64 14.68 -10.40
N GLY A 161 -3.83 14.11 -10.18
CA GLY A 161 -4.68 13.56 -11.24
C GLY A 161 -4.80 12.04 -11.19
N THR A 162 -4.89 11.43 -12.38
CA THR A 162 -5.03 9.97 -12.60
C THR A 162 -3.79 9.41 -13.28
#